data_AF-A0A534K7L3-F1
#
_entry.id   AF-A0A534K7L3-F1
#
_cell.length_a   1.000
_cell.length_b   1.000
_cell.length_c   1.000
_cell.angle_alpha   90.00
_cell.angle_beta   90.00
_cell.angle_gamma   90.00
#
_symmetry.space_group_name_H-M   'P 1'
#
loop_
_entity.id
_entity.type
_entity.pdbx_description
1 polymer ?
#
loop_
_entity_poly.entity_id
_entity_poly.type
_entity_poly.pdbx_seq_one_letter_code
_entity_poly.pdbx_strand_id
1 'polypeptide(L)'
;MRELTPSTTTRPARTIPRLTMTGMTIPRRRAQGPDVRGLPRRPAQEKNGGGFDKPFASATIWKAFKRRAPFRGSSMFFDLHNHTRHSPDSRVAPADLVMMAQRAGLAGVAITDHNSMGGVRDAQEAARGSFLVIPAIEVSTRSGHVLGYGLRDVVPRGLSVRETVERIVAAGGVPVAAHPYRFWSGLGDEGLAETSFPAHETRNGRTLRRGNERARERARALRVGETGGSDSHFLDEVAKAVTAIDAGDLPLDDVLQQLGQGKTTAEGTDRGAGATARYVTKAVSEWIGRGMRRI
;
A
#
# COMPACT_ATOMS: atom_id res chain seq x y z
N MET A 1 -38.75 -42.93 39.58
CA MET A 1 -38.46 -41.49 39.74
C MET A 1 -37.09 -41.34 40.37
N ARG A 2 -36.09 -40.99 39.57
CA ARG A 2 -34.77 -40.53 40.03
C ARG A 2 -34.48 -39.27 39.22
N GLU A 3 -34.38 -38.14 39.91
CA GLU A 3 -34.08 -36.84 39.32
C GLU A 3 -32.63 -36.81 38.85
N LEU A 4 -32.44 -36.40 37.59
CA LEU A 4 -31.14 -36.10 37.00
C LEU A 4 -30.95 -34.58 37.09
N THR A 5 -29.98 -34.14 37.89
CA THR A 5 -29.48 -32.76 37.86
C THR A 5 -28.46 -32.61 36.73
N PRO A 6 -28.44 -31.49 35.98
CA PRO A 6 -27.41 -31.24 34.98
C PRO A 6 -26.18 -30.59 35.62
N SER A 7 -24.99 -31.18 35.43
CA SER A 7 -23.73 -30.55 35.83
C SER A 7 -23.31 -29.50 34.81
N THR A 8 -23.40 -28.23 35.18
CA THR A 8 -22.86 -27.11 34.40
C THR A 8 -21.36 -27.01 34.67
N THR A 9 -20.52 -27.50 33.76
CA THR A 9 -19.07 -27.26 33.81
C THR A 9 -18.75 -26.07 32.91
N THR A 10 -18.69 -24.87 33.49
CA THR A 10 -18.18 -23.66 32.85
C THR A 10 -16.65 -23.74 32.74
N ARG A 11 -16.11 -23.80 31.52
CA ARG A 11 -14.67 -23.60 31.28
C ARG A 11 -14.33 -22.13 31.55
N PRO A 12 -13.27 -21.81 32.30
CA PRO A 12 -12.84 -20.43 32.45
C PRO A 12 -12.30 -19.90 31.11
N ALA A 13 -12.70 -18.68 30.77
CA ALA A 13 -12.17 -17.94 29.64
C ALA A 13 -10.66 -17.75 29.80
N ARG A 14 -9.88 -18.24 28.84
CA ARG A 14 -8.44 -17.96 28.77
C ARG A 14 -8.25 -16.48 28.46
N THR A 15 -7.77 -15.74 29.43
CA THR A 15 -7.29 -14.36 29.28
C THR A 15 -6.09 -14.37 28.33
N ILE A 16 -6.25 -13.77 27.15
CA ILE A 16 -5.14 -13.55 26.21
C ILE A 16 -4.32 -12.39 26.77
N PRO A 17 -3.01 -12.54 27.05
CA PRO A 17 -2.19 -11.42 27.50
C PRO A 17 -2.08 -10.39 26.36
N ARG A 18 -2.39 -9.14 26.71
CA ARG A 18 -2.24 -7.98 25.84
C ARG A 18 -0.75 -7.68 25.70
N LEU A 19 -0.11 -8.12 24.61
CA LEU A 19 1.23 -7.65 24.26
C LEU A 19 1.14 -6.15 23.93
N THR A 20 1.60 -5.30 24.84
CA THR A 20 1.89 -3.91 24.54
C THR A 20 3.15 -3.85 23.69
N MET A 21 3.01 -3.55 22.40
CA MET A 21 4.15 -3.26 21.52
C MET A 21 4.69 -1.86 21.78
N THR A 22 5.24 -1.65 22.97
CA THR A 22 5.99 -0.43 23.32
C THR A 22 7.46 -0.80 23.27
N GLY A 23 8.16 -0.48 22.17
CA GLY A 23 9.61 -0.65 22.13
C GLY A 23 10.28 -1.00 20.80
N MET A 24 9.63 -0.81 19.64
CA MET A 24 10.32 -1.00 18.36
C MET A 24 11.03 0.30 17.96
N THR A 25 12.27 0.47 18.40
CA THR A 25 13.18 1.51 17.91
C THR A 25 13.98 0.94 16.74
N ILE A 26 13.78 1.46 15.53
CA ILE A 26 14.59 1.11 14.36
C ILE A 26 15.98 1.76 14.54
N PRO A 27 17.10 1.00 14.56
CA PRO A 27 18.42 1.58 14.74
C PRO A 27 18.85 2.36 13.49
N ARG A 28 19.10 3.67 13.63
CA ARG A 28 19.73 4.49 12.59
C ARG A 28 21.17 3.99 12.34
N ARG A 29 21.46 3.48 11.14
CA ARG A 29 22.85 3.18 10.71
C ARG A 29 23.29 4.17 9.64
N ARG A 30 24.42 4.84 9.87
CA ARG A 30 25.15 5.61 8.85
C ARG A 30 25.61 4.66 7.75
N ALA A 31 25.16 4.87 6.52
CA ALA A 31 25.74 4.24 5.35
C ALA A 31 27.10 4.88 5.06
N GLN A 32 28.17 4.08 5.06
CA GLN A 32 29.42 4.44 4.40
C GLN A 32 29.21 4.18 2.90
N GLY A 33 29.38 5.21 2.07
CA GLY A 33 29.25 5.08 0.61
C GLY A 33 30.38 4.24 0.02
N PRO A 34 30.16 3.56 -1.11
CA PRO A 34 31.21 2.76 -1.76
C PRO A 34 32.25 3.65 -2.46
N ASP A 35 33.51 3.23 -2.39
CA ASP A 35 34.64 3.79 -3.16
C ASP A 35 34.41 3.57 -4.66
N VAL A 36 34.40 4.65 -5.44
CA VAL A 36 34.06 4.66 -6.88
C VAL A 36 35.29 4.58 -7.80
N ARG A 37 36.45 4.17 -7.29
CA ARG A 37 37.64 3.97 -8.14
C ARG A 37 37.61 2.59 -8.81
N GLY A 38 37.13 2.53 -10.06
CA GLY A 38 37.36 1.35 -10.94
C GLY A 38 36.24 0.93 -11.87
N LEU A 39 35.13 1.68 -12.00
CA LEU A 39 34.04 1.27 -12.90
C LEU A 39 34.37 1.55 -14.38
N PRO A 40 34.12 0.59 -15.30
CA PRO A 40 34.36 0.77 -16.73
C PRO A 40 33.45 1.85 -17.33
N ARG A 41 33.99 2.61 -18.30
CA ARG A 41 33.29 3.70 -19.00
C ARG A 41 32.06 3.18 -19.76
N ARG A 42 30.94 3.89 -19.63
CA ARG A 42 29.67 3.62 -20.34
C ARG A 42 29.89 3.60 -21.87
N PRO A 43 29.28 2.65 -22.62
CA PRO A 43 29.17 2.78 -24.06
C PRO A 43 28.21 3.91 -24.45
N ALA A 44 28.47 4.53 -25.60
CA ALA A 44 27.80 5.71 -26.11
C ALA A 44 26.28 5.50 -26.30
N GLN A 45 25.49 6.52 -25.94
CA GLN A 45 24.05 6.59 -26.21
C GLN A 45 23.79 6.65 -27.73
N GLU A 46 23.11 5.63 -28.24
CA GLU A 46 22.49 5.67 -29.56
C GLU A 46 21.23 6.56 -29.49
N LYS A 47 21.24 7.64 -30.26
CA LYS A 47 20.11 8.57 -30.39
C LYS A 47 19.06 7.97 -31.33
N ASN A 48 18.03 7.36 -30.78
CA ASN A 48 16.78 7.15 -31.52
C ASN A 48 15.76 8.21 -31.09
N GLY A 49 15.77 9.31 -31.84
CA GLY A 49 14.67 10.26 -31.88
C GLY A 49 13.48 9.64 -32.60
N GLY A 50 12.37 9.50 -31.89
CA GLY A 50 11.07 9.11 -32.43
C GLY A 50 9.99 9.69 -31.52
N GLY A 51 9.36 10.77 -31.98
CA GLY A 51 8.55 11.67 -31.17
C GLY A 51 7.30 11.06 -30.56
N PHE A 52 6.95 11.57 -29.38
CA PHE A 52 5.60 11.47 -28.80
C PHE A 52 5.23 12.82 -28.15
N ASP A 53 5.22 13.88 -28.96
CA ASP A 53 4.44 15.09 -28.68
C ASP A 53 2.97 14.83 -29.00
N LYS A 54 2.26 14.14 -28.10
CA LYS A 54 0.77 14.14 -28.07
C LYS A 54 0.29 14.27 -26.62
N PRO A 55 -0.66 15.19 -26.32
CA PRO A 55 -1.11 15.44 -24.96
C PRO A 55 -2.04 14.31 -24.49
N PHE A 56 -1.51 13.33 -23.75
CA PHE A 56 -2.32 12.30 -23.09
C PHE A 56 -2.83 12.80 -21.74
N ALA A 57 -3.83 13.70 -21.78
CA ALA A 57 -4.89 13.90 -20.80
C ALA A 57 -5.72 15.11 -21.24
N SER A 58 -7.01 14.93 -21.52
CA SER A 58 -7.89 16.03 -21.88
C SER A 58 -7.97 17.06 -20.75
N ALA A 59 -7.99 18.34 -21.11
CA ALA A 59 -8.09 19.49 -20.21
C ALA A 59 -9.32 19.45 -19.25
N THR A 60 -10.23 18.49 -19.45
CA THR A 60 -11.43 18.25 -18.64
C THR A 60 -11.10 17.58 -17.30
N ILE A 61 -10.18 16.61 -17.26
CA ILE A 61 -9.69 16.01 -15.99
C ILE A 61 -8.92 17.07 -15.20
N TRP A 62 -8.15 17.89 -15.91
CA TRP A 62 -7.36 18.99 -15.37
C TRP A 62 -8.20 20.08 -14.67
N LYS A 63 -9.38 20.43 -15.21
CA LYS A 63 -10.29 21.40 -14.59
C LYS A 63 -10.90 20.91 -13.27
N ALA A 64 -11.11 19.60 -13.11
CA ALA A 64 -11.60 19.02 -11.86
C ALA A 64 -10.51 19.02 -10.76
N PHE A 65 -9.25 18.83 -11.14
CA PHE A 65 -8.11 18.79 -10.22
C PHE A 65 -7.72 20.17 -9.67
N LYS A 66 -7.81 21.23 -10.48
CA LYS A 66 -7.46 22.63 -10.07
C LYS A 66 -8.33 23.24 -8.96
N ARG A 67 -9.47 22.64 -8.60
CA ARG A 67 -10.38 23.20 -7.58
C ARG A 67 -10.04 22.84 -6.14
N ARG A 68 -9.05 21.96 -5.91
CA ARG A 68 -8.49 21.71 -4.58
C ARG A 68 -7.08 22.26 -4.57
N ALA A 69 -6.85 23.37 -3.87
CA ALA A 69 -5.48 23.75 -3.49
C ALA A 69 -4.88 22.51 -2.80
N PRO A 70 -3.75 21.94 -3.27
CA PRO A 70 -3.29 20.69 -2.70
C PRO A 70 -2.82 21.03 -1.28
N PHE A 71 -3.43 20.37 -0.31
CA PHE A 71 -2.78 20.08 0.97
C PHE A 71 -2.11 21.29 1.66
N ARG A 72 -2.93 22.20 2.21
CA ARG A 72 -2.45 23.28 3.10
C ARG A 72 -2.39 22.79 4.54
N GLY A 73 -1.21 22.78 5.14
CA GLY A 73 -0.98 22.41 6.54
C GLY A 73 0.46 21.95 6.76
N SER A 74 0.81 21.60 7.99
CA SER A 74 2.09 20.97 8.36
C SER A 74 2.12 19.47 8.08
N SER A 75 1.15 18.94 7.32
CA SER A 75 0.96 17.51 7.09
C SER A 75 1.46 17.10 5.71
N MET A 76 2.17 15.99 5.64
CA MET A 76 2.60 15.38 4.38
C MET A 76 1.60 14.33 3.91
N PHE A 77 1.39 14.25 2.60
CA PHE A 77 0.46 13.33 1.97
C PHE A 77 1.19 12.32 1.11
N PHE A 78 0.87 11.04 1.30
CA PHE A 78 1.46 9.91 0.61
C PHE A 78 0.40 9.05 -0.03
N ASP A 79 0.63 8.56 -1.24
CA ASP A 79 -0.18 7.48 -1.81
C ASP A 79 0.52 6.14 -1.53
N LEU A 80 0.00 5.37 -0.58
CA LEU A 80 0.68 4.19 -0.04
C LEU A 80 0.32 2.88 -0.74
N HIS A 81 -0.40 2.90 -1.87
CA HIS A 81 -0.76 1.69 -2.59
C HIS A 81 -0.81 1.95 -4.09
N ASN A 82 0.19 1.48 -4.83
CA ASN A 82 0.26 1.71 -6.28
C ASN A 82 0.94 0.56 -7.02
N HIS A 83 0.45 0.28 -8.23
CA HIS A 83 0.93 -0.80 -9.08
C HIS A 83 1.53 -0.29 -10.38
N THR A 84 2.69 -0.82 -10.72
CA THR A 84 3.44 -0.55 -11.95
C THR A 84 3.38 -1.75 -12.88
N ARG A 85 3.98 -1.63 -14.07
CA ARG A 85 4.18 -2.74 -15.03
C ARG A 85 4.92 -3.96 -14.46
N HIS A 86 5.52 -3.85 -13.27
CA HIS A 86 6.15 -4.97 -12.57
C HIS A 86 5.14 -5.78 -11.74
N SER A 87 3.89 -5.34 -11.67
CA SER A 87 2.72 -6.13 -11.28
C SER A 87 2.04 -6.71 -12.54
N PRO A 88 1.59 -7.98 -12.53
CA PRO A 88 0.98 -8.63 -13.69
C PRO A 88 -0.32 -7.98 -14.18
N ASP A 89 -0.96 -7.16 -13.35
CA ASP A 89 -2.22 -6.49 -13.62
C ASP A 89 -2.07 -5.00 -13.90
N SER A 90 -0.88 -4.40 -13.91
CA SER A 90 -0.70 -3.00 -14.27
C SER A 90 0.22 -2.85 -15.49
N ARG A 91 0.06 -1.72 -16.19
CA ARG A 91 0.90 -1.34 -17.35
C ARG A 91 1.57 0.01 -17.13
N VAL A 92 1.42 0.59 -15.95
CA VAL A 92 1.92 1.92 -15.62
C VAL A 92 3.44 1.86 -15.48
N ALA A 93 4.18 2.72 -16.18
CA ALA A 93 5.61 2.83 -15.97
C ALA A 93 5.90 3.47 -14.59
N PRO A 94 6.88 2.96 -13.81
CA PRO A 94 7.22 3.54 -12.50
C PRO A 94 7.50 5.06 -12.55
N ALA A 95 8.17 5.52 -13.62
CA ALA A 95 8.47 6.93 -13.81
C ALA A 95 7.22 7.80 -14.03
N ASP A 96 6.23 7.30 -14.78
CA ASP A 96 4.99 8.04 -15.04
C ASP A 96 4.14 8.16 -13.77
N LEU A 97 4.10 7.10 -12.95
CA LEU A 97 3.45 7.11 -11.64
C LEU A 97 4.06 8.17 -10.73
N VAL A 98 5.39 8.19 -10.60
CA VAL A 98 6.12 9.17 -9.79
C VAL A 98 5.86 10.59 -10.29
N MET A 99 5.93 10.82 -11.61
CA MET A 99 5.60 12.11 -12.21
C MET A 99 4.17 12.55 -11.87
N MET A 100 3.18 11.66 -11.97
CA MET A 100 1.79 11.98 -11.66
C MET A 100 1.59 12.30 -10.18
N ALA A 101 2.24 11.55 -9.28
CA ALA A 101 2.18 11.79 -7.85
C ALA A 101 2.82 13.13 -7.45
N GLN A 102 3.98 13.48 -8.03
CA GLN A 102 4.62 14.80 -7.82
C GLN A 102 3.72 15.93 -8.33
N ARG A 103 3.08 15.77 -9.50
CA ARG A 103 2.11 16.74 -10.04
C ARG A 103 0.87 16.89 -9.17
N ALA A 104 0.48 15.84 -8.45
CA ALA A 104 -0.61 15.89 -7.48
C ALA A 104 -0.22 16.58 -6.15
N GLY A 105 1.06 16.95 -5.97
CA GLY A 105 1.55 17.62 -4.76
C GLY A 105 1.77 16.66 -3.59
N LEU A 106 1.98 15.36 -3.85
CA LEU A 106 2.30 14.39 -2.82
C LEU A 106 3.76 14.51 -2.37
N ALA A 107 4.00 14.19 -1.10
CA ALA A 107 5.35 14.08 -0.53
C ALA A 107 6.03 12.76 -0.94
N GLY A 108 5.25 11.73 -1.26
CA GLY A 108 5.80 10.46 -1.72
C GLY A 108 4.75 9.43 -2.12
N VAL A 109 5.23 8.29 -2.59
CA VAL A 109 4.44 7.11 -2.97
C VAL A 109 5.08 5.84 -2.43
N ALA A 110 4.27 4.82 -2.17
CA ALA A 110 4.74 3.45 -2.07
C ALA A 110 4.49 2.70 -3.39
N ILE A 111 5.49 1.95 -3.84
CA ILE A 111 5.36 1.02 -4.96
C ILE A 111 5.06 -0.35 -4.36
N THR A 112 3.87 -0.89 -4.62
CA THR A 112 3.33 -2.08 -3.96
C THR A 112 2.92 -3.13 -4.99
N ASP A 113 3.77 -3.37 -5.98
CA ASP A 113 3.50 -4.37 -7.02
C ASP A 113 3.18 -5.73 -6.41
N HIS A 114 2.27 -6.49 -7.06
CA HIS A 114 1.88 -7.80 -6.55
C HIS A 114 3.05 -8.78 -6.51
N ASN A 115 3.43 -9.19 -5.29
CA ASN A 115 4.47 -10.19 -5.03
C ASN A 115 5.83 -9.86 -5.68
N SER A 116 6.09 -8.59 -5.98
CA SER A 116 7.25 -8.11 -6.71
C SER A 116 7.72 -6.78 -6.11
N MET A 117 9.03 -6.53 -6.15
CA MET A 117 9.62 -5.22 -5.84
C MET A 117 10.33 -4.61 -7.05
N GLY A 118 10.09 -5.14 -8.25
CA GLY A 118 10.78 -4.74 -9.47
C GLY A 118 10.60 -3.26 -9.84
N GLY A 119 9.45 -2.67 -9.51
CA GLY A 119 9.17 -1.26 -9.79
C GLY A 119 9.85 -0.25 -8.85
N VAL A 120 10.37 -0.71 -7.71
CA VAL A 120 10.90 0.19 -6.66
C VAL A 120 12.11 0.97 -7.16
N ARG A 121 13.11 0.29 -7.73
CA ARG A 121 14.34 0.91 -8.21
C ARG A 121 14.07 1.92 -9.32
N ASP A 122 13.26 1.53 -10.31
CA ASP A 122 12.86 2.40 -11.43
C ASP A 122 12.12 3.66 -10.93
N ALA A 123 11.24 3.52 -9.94
CA ALA A 123 10.55 4.66 -9.33
C ALA A 123 11.50 5.57 -8.55
N GLN A 124 12.43 5.00 -7.78
CA GLN A 124 13.45 5.77 -7.05
C GLN A 124 14.34 6.57 -7.99
N GLU A 125 14.74 6.00 -9.13
CA GLU A 125 15.54 6.70 -10.15
C GLU A 125 14.74 7.82 -10.84
N ALA A 126 13.41 7.69 -10.94
CA ALA A 126 12.55 8.71 -11.52
C ALA A 126 12.21 9.86 -10.57
N ALA A 127 12.29 9.63 -9.25
CA ALA A 127 11.97 10.63 -8.25
C ALA A 127 12.98 11.78 -8.25
N ARG A 128 12.47 12.99 -7.99
CA ARG A 128 13.26 14.22 -8.00
C ARG A 128 13.02 15.03 -6.73
N GLY A 129 14.03 15.78 -6.30
CA GLY A 129 13.93 16.63 -5.12
C GLY A 129 13.76 15.83 -3.84
N SER A 130 12.87 16.28 -2.95
CA SER A 130 12.54 15.63 -1.67
C SER A 130 11.47 14.54 -1.78
N PHE A 131 11.02 14.19 -3.00
CA PHE A 131 9.95 13.22 -3.18
C PHE A 131 10.38 11.80 -2.76
N LEU A 132 9.62 11.19 -1.86
CA LEU A 132 9.95 9.89 -1.29
C LEU A 132 9.31 8.75 -2.08
N VAL A 133 10.12 7.77 -2.46
CA VAL A 133 9.64 6.48 -2.95
C VAL A 133 9.88 5.44 -1.86
N ILE A 134 8.80 4.95 -1.29
CA ILE A 134 8.79 3.96 -0.22
C ILE A 134 8.89 2.57 -0.86
N PRO A 135 9.97 1.79 -0.59
CA PRO A 135 10.07 0.40 -1.02
C PRO A 135 8.97 -0.42 -0.36
N ALA A 136 8.10 -1.03 -1.16
CA ALA A 136 6.99 -1.80 -0.62
C ALA A 136 6.60 -2.96 -1.56
N ILE A 137 5.63 -3.75 -1.11
CA ILE A 137 5.10 -4.91 -1.83
C ILE A 137 3.65 -5.17 -1.38
N GLU A 138 2.79 -5.61 -2.30
CA GLU A 138 1.50 -6.21 -1.94
C GLU A 138 1.62 -7.74 -2.02
N VAL A 139 1.66 -8.40 -0.87
CA VAL A 139 1.80 -9.86 -0.77
C VAL A 139 0.43 -10.52 -0.85
N SER A 140 0.27 -11.44 -1.81
CA SER A 140 -0.89 -12.31 -1.91
C SER A 140 -0.77 -13.46 -0.91
N THR A 141 -1.47 -13.37 0.22
CA THR A 141 -1.58 -14.43 1.23
C THR A 141 -2.67 -15.44 0.84
N ARG A 142 -2.87 -16.49 1.65
CA ARG A 142 -3.99 -17.43 1.48
C ARG A 142 -5.37 -16.79 1.69
N SER A 143 -5.45 -15.76 2.53
CA SER A 143 -6.72 -15.16 2.98
C SER A 143 -7.03 -13.81 2.31
N GLY A 144 -6.05 -13.18 1.65
CA GLY A 144 -6.18 -11.86 1.02
C GLY A 144 -4.83 -11.16 0.93
N HIS A 145 -4.80 -9.84 0.86
CA HIS A 145 -3.55 -9.10 0.64
C HIS A 145 -3.02 -8.39 1.89
N VAL A 146 -1.70 -8.36 2.01
CA VAL A 146 -0.98 -7.60 3.04
C VAL A 146 0.03 -6.68 2.35
N LEU A 147 0.04 -5.41 2.73
CA LEU A 147 1.07 -4.45 2.32
C LEU A 147 2.26 -4.56 3.27
N GLY A 148 3.47 -4.60 2.72
CA GLY A 148 4.71 -4.53 3.49
C GLY A 148 5.55 -3.35 3.02
N TYR A 149 5.88 -2.42 3.93
CA TYR A 149 6.69 -1.22 3.63
C TYR A 149 8.08 -1.31 4.23
N GLY A 150 9.04 -0.61 3.63
CA GLY A 150 10.41 -0.51 4.13
C GLY A 150 11.26 -1.76 3.89
N LEU A 151 10.90 -2.56 2.90
CA LEU A 151 11.56 -3.84 2.61
C LEU A 151 12.73 -3.68 1.62
N ARG A 152 13.65 -4.65 1.66
CA ARG A 152 14.76 -4.77 0.69
C ARG A 152 14.60 -5.96 -0.24
N ASP A 153 13.92 -7.00 0.25
CA ASP A 153 13.74 -8.28 -0.42
C ASP A 153 12.26 -8.66 -0.46
N VAL A 154 11.91 -9.51 -1.43
CA VAL A 154 10.54 -9.99 -1.63
C VAL A 154 10.12 -10.91 -0.47
N VAL A 155 8.90 -10.67 0.04
CA VAL A 155 8.23 -11.61 0.96
C VAL A 155 7.48 -12.66 0.14
N PRO A 156 7.65 -13.96 0.42
CA PRO A 156 6.98 -15.02 -0.34
C PRO A 156 5.45 -14.92 -0.28
N ARG A 157 4.81 -15.20 -1.41
CA ARG A 157 3.35 -15.32 -1.54
C ARG A 157 2.82 -16.65 -1.01
N GLY A 158 1.50 -16.73 -0.79
CA GLY A 158 0.81 -17.98 -0.45
C GLY A 158 0.96 -18.44 0.99
N LEU A 159 1.54 -17.61 1.85
CA LEU A 159 1.64 -17.84 3.28
C LEU A 159 0.32 -17.51 4.01
N SER A 160 0.19 -17.90 5.28
CA SER A 160 -0.83 -17.33 6.16
C SER A 160 -0.63 -15.83 6.37
N VAL A 161 -1.67 -15.13 6.82
CA VAL A 161 -1.57 -13.69 7.12
C VAL A 161 -0.56 -13.47 8.23
N ARG A 162 -0.59 -14.31 9.27
CA ARG A 162 0.37 -14.28 10.38
C ARG A 162 1.82 -14.44 9.88
N GLU A 163 2.10 -15.47 9.10
CA GLU A 163 3.45 -15.76 8.60
C GLU A 163 3.99 -14.66 7.66
N THR A 164 3.11 -14.03 6.87
CA THR A 164 3.47 -12.88 6.04
C THR A 164 3.85 -11.68 6.91
N VAL A 165 3.02 -11.36 7.91
CA VAL A 165 3.27 -10.25 8.85
C VAL A 165 4.56 -10.46 9.63
N GLU A 166 4.79 -11.66 10.15
CA GLU A 166 6.02 -12.00 10.89
C GLU A 166 7.28 -11.82 10.02
N ARG A 167 7.23 -12.19 8.74
CA ARG A 167 8.35 -11.99 7.81
C ARG A 167 8.60 -10.51 7.49
N ILE A 168 7.53 -9.73 7.29
CA ILE A 168 7.66 -8.29 7.06
C ILE A 168 8.34 -7.63 8.27
N VAL A 169 7.87 -7.96 9.49
CA VAL A 169 8.44 -7.42 10.73
C VAL A 169 9.89 -7.88 10.94
N ALA A 170 10.19 -9.16 10.68
CA ALA A 170 11.56 -9.69 10.80
C ALA A 170 12.54 -9.02 9.84
N ALA A 171 12.07 -8.58 8.67
CA ALA A 171 12.84 -7.79 7.71
C ALA A 171 12.97 -6.30 8.09
N GLY A 172 12.41 -5.87 9.22
CA GLY A 172 12.39 -4.48 9.67
C GLY A 172 11.33 -3.61 8.98
N GLY A 173 10.39 -4.23 8.26
CA GLY A 173 9.32 -3.55 7.56
C GLY A 173 8.06 -3.34 8.40
N VAL A 174 7.11 -2.58 7.84
CA VAL A 174 5.83 -2.27 8.46
C VAL A 174 4.71 -2.99 7.70
N PRO A 175 3.98 -3.93 8.33
CA PRO A 175 2.84 -4.58 7.71
C PRO A 175 1.57 -3.74 7.86
N VAL A 176 0.73 -3.70 6.82
CA VAL A 176 -0.59 -3.06 6.85
C VAL A 176 -1.61 -3.95 6.16
N ALA A 177 -2.81 -4.04 6.73
CA ALA A 177 -3.90 -4.79 6.12
C ALA A 177 -4.40 -4.05 4.87
N ALA A 178 -4.20 -4.64 3.69
CA ALA A 178 -4.62 -4.08 2.41
C ALA A 178 -6.14 -4.22 2.25
N HIS A 179 -6.81 -3.13 1.87
CA HIS A 179 -8.25 -3.04 1.57
C HIS A 179 -9.11 -4.14 2.24
N PRO A 180 -9.15 -4.21 3.60
CA PRO A 180 -9.47 -5.46 4.31
C PRO A 180 -10.82 -6.07 3.99
N TYR A 181 -11.77 -5.26 3.52
CA TYR A 181 -13.13 -5.70 3.17
C TYR A 181 -13.44 -5.54 1.68
N ARG A 182 -12.42 -5.49 0.81
CA ARG A 182 -12.59 -5.56 -0.64
C ARG A 182 -13.04 -6.97 -1.03
N PHE A 183 -14.10 -7.03 -1.83
CA PHE A 183 -14.62 -8.30 -2.34
C PHE A 183 -13.52 -9.04 -3.13
N TRP A 184 -13.33 -10.33 -2.81
CA TRP A 184 -12.32 -11.29 -3.32
C TRP A 184 -10.89 -11.23 -2.80
N SER A 185 -10.38 -10.06 -2.39
CA SER A 185 -8.95 -9.90 -2.09
C SER A 185 -8.65 -9.19 -0.76
N GLY A 186 -9.68 -8.70 -0.07
CA GLY A 186 -9.55 -8.26 1.31
C GLY A 186 -9.42 -9.45 2.27
N LEU A 187 -8.71 -9.24 3.38
CA LEU A 187 -8.47 -10.24 4.42
C LEU A 187 -9.74 -10.75 5.12
N GLY A 188 -10.79 -9.92 5.19
CA GLY A 188 -11.98 -10.18 5.99
C GLY A 188 -11.68 -10.22 7.50
N ASP A 189 -12.71 -10.56 8.29
CA ASP A 189 -12.55 -10.64 9.75
C ASP A 189 -11.65 -11.82 10.16
N GLU A 190 -11.69 -12.93 9.42
CA GLU A 190 -10.88 -14.11 9.67
C GLU A 190 -9.38 -13.82 9.50
N GLY A 191 -8.98 -13.22 8.37
CA GLY A 191 -7.58 -12.86 8.13
C GLY A 191 -7.08 -11.78 9.10
N LEU A 192 -7.92 -10.81 9.45
CA LEU A 192 -7.60 -9.80 10.47
C LEU A 192 -7.50 -10.37 11.90
N ALA A 193 -8.09 -11.53 12.18
CA ALA A 193 -7.98 -12.19 13.48
C ALA A 193 -6.68 -13.01 13.62
N GLU A 194 -6.02 -13.34 12.51
CA GLU A 194 -4.78 -14.13 12.53
C GLU A 194 -3.63 -13.39 13.23
N THR A 195 -3.57 -12.06 13.16
CA THR A 195 -2.49 -11.25 13.75
C THR A 195 -2.91 -9.78 13.87
N SER A 196 -2.12 -8.97 14.60
CA SER A 196 -2.34 -7.53 14.72
C SER A 196 -1.57 -6.74 13.66
N PHE A 197 -2.16 -5.63 13.22
CA PHE A 197 -1.53 -4.67 12.32
C PHE A 197 -1.41 -3.32 13.01
N PRO A 198 -0.34 -2.55 12.77
CA PRO A 198 -0.22 -1.18 13.26
C PRO A 198 -1.22 -0.22 12.58
N ALA A 199 -1.67 -0.53 11.37
CA ALA A 199 -2.66 0.24 10.63
C ALA A 199 -3.44 -0.63 9.62
N HIS A 200 -4.62 -0.17 9.23
CA HIS A 200 -5.42 -0.74 8.15
C HIS A 200 -5.57 0.27 7.01
N GLU A 201 -5.63 -0.22 5.77
CA GLU A 201 -6.02 0.61 4.63
C GLU A 201 -7.54 0.89 4.69
N THR A 202 -7.89 2.09 5.15
CA THR A 202 -9.29 2.50 5.32
C THR A 202 -9.81 3.33 4.16
N ARG A 203 -8.93 3.81 3.28
CA ARG A 203 -9.28 4.51 2.05
C ARG A 203 -8.52 3.93 0.87
N ASN A 204 -9.18 3.03 0.14
CA ASN A 204 -8.64 2.44 -1.07
C ASN A 204 -9.46 2.92 -2.29
N GLY A 205 -8.77 3.46 -3.31
CA GLY A 205 -9.40 4.05 -4.49
C GLY A 205 -10.16 3.07 -5.39
N ARG A 206 -9.89 1.76 -5.25
CA ARG A 206 -10.56 0.68 -5.98
C ARG A 206 -11.55 -0.09 -5.11
N THR A 207 -11.78 0.32 -3.86
CA THR A 207 -12.74 -0.31 -2.95
C THR A 207 -14.03 0.48 -2.90
N LEU A 208 -15.16 -0.22 -2.84
CA LEU A 208 -16.47 0.41 -2.68
C LEU A 208 -16.57 1.05 -1.30
N ARG A 209 -17.36 2.14 -1.20
CA ARG A 209 -17.58 2.90 0.04
C ARG A 209 -17.84 2.02 1.26
N ARG A 210 -18.75 1.04 1.15
CA ARG A 210 -19.08 0.09 2.23
C ARG A 210 -17.84 -0.65 2.77
N GLY A 211 -16.92 -1.04 1.90
CA GLY A 211 -15.67 -1.70 2.30
C GLY A 211 -14.72 -0.75 3.04
N ASN A 212 -14.56 0.47 2.53
CA ASN A 212 -13.74 1.51 3.15
C ASN A 212 -14.30 1.98 4.51
N GLU A 213 -15.62 2.10 4.64
CA GLU A 213 -16.28 2.44 5.91
C GLU A 213 -16.11 1.33 6.96
N ARG A 214 -16.34 0.07 6.58
CA ARG A 214 -16.11 -1.07 7.48
C ARG A 214 -14.64 -1.19 7.90
N ALA A 215 -13.70 -0.92 7.00
CA ALA A 215 -12.27 -0.92 7.32
C ALA A 215 -11.93 0.16 8.35
N ARG A 216 -12.50 1.37 8.19
CA ARG A 216 -12.37 2.49 9.14
C ARG A 216 -12.97 2.17 10.51
N GLU A 217 -14.20 1.64 10.54
CA GLU A 217 -14.85 1.22 11.78
C GLU A 217 -13.98 0.20 12.54
N ARG A 218 -13.44 -0.79 11.82
CA ARG A 218 -12.57 -1.81 12.39
C ARG A 218 -11.26 -1.23 12.92
N ALA A 219 -10.60 -0.36 12.16
CA ALA A 219 -9.36 0.29 12.58
C ALA A 219 -9.55 1.11 13.87
N ARG A 220 -10.65 1.87 13.94
CA ARG A 220 -11.02 2.67 15.12
C ARG A 220 -11.36 1.81 16.33
N ALA A 221 -12.10 0.71 16.13
CA ALA A 221 -12.41 -0.24 17.20
C ALA A 221 -11.14 -0.87 17.80
N LEU A 222 -10.14 -1.15 16.96
CA LEU A 222 -8.85 -1.69 17.39
C LEU A 222 -7.84 -0.63 17.86
N ARG A 223 -8.14 0.67 17.64
CA ARG A 223 -7.26 1.81 17.91
C ARG A 223 -5.91 1.70 17.19
N VAL A 224 -5.96 1.31 15.92
CA VAL A 224 -4.80 1.24 15.01
C VAL A 224 -4.87 2.38 13.99
N GLY A 225 -3.76 2.65 13.29
CA GLY A 225 -3.69 3.72 12.30
C GLY A 225 -4.60 3.50 11.09
N GLU A 226 -4.87 4.60 10.38
CA GLU A 226 -5.59 4.58 9.11
C GLU A 226 -4.61 4.93 7.98
N THR A 227 -4.57 4.11 6.92
CA THR A 227 -3.85 4.43 5.68
C THR A 227 -4.79 4.57 4.49
N GLY A 228 -4.36 5.38 3.53
CA GLY A 228 -4.99 5.58 2.24
C GLY A 228 -4.02 5.34 1.09
N GLY A 229 -4.54 4.72 0.03
CA GLY A 229 -3.80 4.42 -1.18
C GLY A 229 -4.73 4.31 -2.38
N SER A 230 -4.30 4.81 -3.53
CA SER A 230 -5.13 4.81 -4.73
C SER A 230 -5.40 3.41 -5.27
N ASP A 231 -4.50 2.47 -4.98
CA ASP A 231 -4.44 1.14 -5.57
C ASP A 231 -4.34 1.27 -7.10
N SER A 232 -3.56 2.25 -7.55
CA SER A 232 -3.57 2.67 -8.95
C SER A 232 -3.02 1.59 -9.87
N HIS A 233 -3.79 1.25 -10.90
CA HIS A 233 -3.33 0.42 -12.03
C HIS A 233 -3.36 1.19 -13.36
N PHE A 234 -3.82 2.43 -13.31
CA PHE A 234 -3.91 3.37 -14.41
C PHE A 234 -3.47 4.74 -13.89
N LEU A 235 -2.86 5.56 -14.75
CA LEU A 235 -2.34 6.88 -14.35
C LEU A 235 -3.42 7.84 -13.83
N ASP A 236 -4.67 7.69 -14.29
CA ASP A 236 -5.82 8.48 -13.82
C ASP A 236 -6.34 8.07 -12.44
N GLU A 237 -5.76 7.04 -11.82
CA GLU A 237 -6.09 6.57 -10.48
C GLU A 237 -5.15 7.12 -9.40
N VAL A 238 -3.93 7.49 -9.75
CA VAL A 238 -2.91 7.99 -8.80
C VAL A 238 -3.47 9.12 -7.94
N ALA A 239 -3.17 9.10 -6.64
CA ALA A 239 -3.60 10.06 -5.64
C ALA A 239 -5.13 10.11 -5.36
N LYS A 240 -5.92 9.13 -5.84
CA LYS A 240 -7.36 9.04 -5.48
C LYS A 240 -7.61 8.84 -4.00
N ALA A 241 -6.66 8.26 -3.27
CA ALA A 241 -6.66 8.19 -1.82
C ALA A 241 -5.23 8.30 -1.31
N VAL A 242 -5.08 8.90 -0.14
CA VAL A 242 -3.79 9.28 0.44
C VAL A 242 -3.80 9.08 1.94
N THR A 243 -2.62 8.87 2.48
CA THR A 243 -2.30 8.85 3.90
C THR A 243 -1.72 10.20 4.28
N ALA A 244 -2.27 10.83 5.31
CA ALA A 244 -1.75 12.05 5.89
C ALA A 244 -0.93 11.74 7.15
N ILE A 245 0.23 12.39 7.26
CA ILE A 245 1.10 12.34 8.42
C ILE A 245 1.27 13.78 8.91
N ASP A 246 0.81 14.06 10.13
CA ASP A 246 0.87 15.38 10.76
C ASP A 246 2.26 15.66 11.33
N ALA A 247 3.24 15.73 10.44
CA ALA A 247 4.62 16.07 10.71
C ALA A 247 5.19 16.84 9.52
N GLY A 248 6.10 17.78 9.79
CA GLY A 248 6.85 18.48 8.75
C GLY A 248 7.73 17.53 7.93
N ASP A 249 8.66 18.06 7.14
CA ASP A 249 9.50 17.22 6.27
C ASP A 249 10.18 16.07 7.05
N LEU A 250 9.77 14.83 6.76
CA LEU A 250 10.29 13.63 7.40
C LEU A 250 11.15 12.83 6.42
N PRO A 251 12.30 12.28 6.86
CA PRO A 251 12.97 11.23 6.13
C PRO A 251 12.12 9.95 6.11
N LEU A 252 12.43 9.04 5.17
CA LEU A 252 11.73 7.77 4.98
C LEU A 252 11.57 6.95 6.28
N ASP A 253 12.62 6.83 7.08
CA ASP A 253 12.60 6.04 8.33
C ASP A 253 11.56 6.58 9.32
N ASP A 254 11.40 7.90 9.38
CA ASP A 254 10.45 8.54 10.27
C ASP A 254 9.01 8.36 9.73
N VAL A 255 8.80 8.33 8.40
CA VAL A 255 7.51 7.96 7.79
C VAL A 255 7.13 6.52 8.16
N LEU A 256 8.06 5.57 8.04
CA LEU A 256 7.84 4.17 8.44
C LEU A 256 7.55 4.06 9.95
N GLN A 257 8.23 4.87 10.78
CA GLN A 257 7.96 4.92 12.21
C GLN A 257 6.54 5.41 12.52
N GLN A 258 6.05 6.46 11.84
CA GLN A 258 4.67 6.95 12.02
C GLN A 258 3.64 5.89 11.63
N LEU A 259 3.88 5.17 10.52
CA LEU A 259 3.04 4.04 10.10
C LEU A 259 3.04 2.92 11.14
N GLY A 260 4.22 2.51 11.62
CA GLY A 260 4.36 1.47 12.64
C GLY A 260 3.75 1.83 14.00
N GLN A 261 3.66 3.13 14.31
CA GLN A 261 3.00 3.65 15.51
C GLN A 261 1.49 3.89 15.32
N GLY A 262 0.96 3.69 14.11
CA GLY A 262 -0.44 3.97 13.79
C GLY A 262 -0.82 5.46 13.88
N LYS A 263 0.15 6.37 13.74
CA LYS A 263 -0.04 7.83 13.84
C LYS A 263 -0.35 8.46 12.48
N THR A 264 -1.26 7.84 11.75
CA THR A 264 -1.62 8.24 10.39
C THR A 264 -3.13 8.34 10.24
N THR A 265 -3.55 9.25 9.36
CA THR A 265 -4.94 9.36 8.94
C THR A 265 -5.07 9.16 7.43
N ALA A 266 -6.28 8.91 6.96
CA ALA A 266 -6.53 8.60 5.55
C ALA A 266 -7.69 9.40 4.98
N GLU A 267 -7.51 9.91 3.76
CA GLU A 267 -8.55 10.58 2.99
C GLU A 267 -8.53 10.13 1.52
N GLY A 268 -9.62 10.35 0.80
CA GLY A 268 -9.71 9.91 -0.58
C GLY A 268 -11.13 9.72 -1.08
N THR A 269 -11.21 9.18 -2.29
CA THR A 269 -12.46 8.85 -2.99
C THR A 269 -12.61 7.35 -3.13
N ASP A 270 -13.83 6.85 -2.95
CA ASP A 270 -14.17 5.44 -3.14
C ASP A 270 -14.30 5.11 -4.63
N ARG A 271 -14.32 3.81 -4.96
CA ARG A 271 -14.59 3.34 -6.33
C ARG A 271 -16.01 3.68 -6.76
N GLY A 272 -16.15 4.58 -7.75
CA GLY A 272 -17.43 4.94 -8.36
C GLY A 272 -17.94 3.92 -9.40
N ALA A 273 -19.13 4.19 -9.97
CA ALA A 273 -19.81 3.28 -10.91
C ALA A 273 -19.00 3.03 -12.20
N GLY A 274 -18.48 4.09 -12.85
CA GLY A 274 -17.66 3.95 -14.05
C GLY A 274 -16.35 3.18 -13.82
N ALA A 275 -15.70 3.44 -12.67
CA ALA A 275 -14.51 2.69 -12.25
C ALA A 275 -14.84 1.22 -11.93
N THR A 276 -16.04 0.94 -11.42
CA THR A 276 -16.53 -0.43 -11.16
C THR A 276 -16.70 -1.21 -12.46
N ALA A 277 -17.31 -0.63 -13.49
CA ALA A 277 -17.42 -1.28 -14.81
C ALA A 277 -16.04 -1.62 -15.40
N ARG A 278 -15.09 -0.67 -15.34
CA ARG A 278 -13.70 -0.88 -15.78
C ARG A 278 -13.00 -1.97 -14.95
N TYR A 279 -13.16 -1.94 -13.63
CA TYR A 279 -12.60 -2.93 -12.71
C TYR A 279 -13.12 -4.34 -13.01
N VAL A 280 -14.43 -4.54 -13.08
CA VAL A 280 -15.03 -5.86 -13.29
C VAL A 280 -14.60 -6.43 -14.63
N THR A 281 -14.68 -5.62 -15.70
CA THR A 281 -14.26 -6.04 -17.05
C THR A 281 -12.80 -6.49 -17.06
N LYS A 282 -11.91 -5.71 -16.43
CA LYS A 282 -10.49 -6.04 -16.31
C LYS A 282 -10.24 -7.29 -15.47
N ALA A 283 -10.77 -7.34 -14.25
CA ALA A 283 -10.56 -8.43 -13.31
C ALA A 283 -11.05 -9.77 -13.87
N VAL A 284 -12.20 -9.80 -14.54
CA VAL A 284 -12.73 -10.99 -15.21
C VAL A 284 -11.84 -11.40 -16.39
N SER A 285 -11.45 -10.45 -17.24
CA SER A 285 -10.59 -10.73 -18.40
C SER A 285 -9.23 -11.30 -17.98
N GLU A 286 -8.61 -10.71 -16.96
CA GLU A 286 -7.32 -11.17 -16.44
C GLU A 286 -7.44 -12.51 -15.72
N TRP A 287 -8.51 -12.75 -14.97
CA TRP A 287 -8.77 -14.03 -14.32
C TRP A 287 -8.94 -15.16 -15.36
N ILE A 288 -9.71 -14.91 -16.43
CA ILE A 288 -9.83 -15.82 -17.57
C ILE A 288 -8.47 -16.05 -18.22
N GLY A 289 -7.73 -14.97 -18.51
CA GLY A 289 -6.39 -15.06 -19.13
C GLY A 289 -5.37 -15.85 -18.30
N ARG A 290 -5.56 -15.94 -16.98
CA ARG A 290 -4.72 -16.73 -16.06
C ARG A 290 -5.20 -18.17 -15.84
N GLY A 291 -6.21 -18.62 -16.61
CA GLY A 291 -6.81 -19.93 -16.45
C GLY A 291 -7.58 -20.05 -15.13
N MET A 292 -8.32 -19.01 -14.77
CA MET A 292 -9.19 -18.95 -13.58
C MET A 292 -8.44 -19.04 -12.23
N ARG A 293 -7.16 -18.61 -12.20
CA ARG A 293 -6.32 -18.55 -11.00
C ARG A 293 -6.27 -17.13 -10.42
N ARG A 294 -6.23 -17.02 -9.09
CA ARG A 294 -6.07 -15.72 -8.37
C ARG A 294 -4.68 -15.11 -8.60
N ILE A 295 -4.56 -13.78 -8.43
CA ILE A 295 -3.27 -13.09 -8.52
C ILE A 295 -2.40 -13.56 -7.38
#